data_AF-A0A2V9Y9F0-F1
#
_entry.id   AF-A0A2V9Y9F0-F1
#
_cell.length_a   1.000
_cell.length_b   1.000
_cell.length_c   1.000
_cell.angle_alpha   90.00
_cell.angle_beta   90.00
_cell.angle_gamma   90.00
#
_symmetry.space_group_name_H-M   'P 1'
#
loop_
_entity.id
_entity.type
_entity.pdbx_description
1 polymer ?
#
loop_
_entity_poly.entity_id
_entity_poly.type
_entity_poly.pdbx_seq_one_letter_code
_entity_poly.pdbx_strand_id
1 'polypeptide(L)'
;PLNAGIDTNVISQINYQPRSRALHETAKQEVHKIIARNHGFDPRNPDSFDEWDTVKTVDQIGKIFDAMNMFLGSVGLVTLALGAIGIINIMLVAVADRTREIGL
;
A
#
# COMPACT_ATOMS: atom_id res chain seq x y z
N PRO A 1 29.25 14.66 -2.18
CA PRO A 1 28.65 15.20 -3.42
C PRO A 1 29.74 15.52 -4.46
N LEU A 2 30.12 14.53 -5.26
CA LEU A 2 31.01 14.75 -6.41
C LEU A 2 30.15 15.24 -7.57
N ASN A 3 30.02 16.55 -7.67
CA ASN A 3 29.62 17.21 -8.91
C ASN A 3 30.70 16.91 -9.95
N ALA A 4 30.49 15.87 -10.76
CA ALA A 4 31.14 15.77 -12.06
C ALA A 4 30.59 16.94 -12.88
N GLY A 5 31.33 18.05 -12.91
CA GLY A 5 31.04 19.18 -13.78
C GLY A 5 30.87 18.66 -15.20
N ILE A 6 29.85 19.17 -15.90
CA ILE A 6 29.36 18.86 -17.26
C ILE A 6 30.37 18.07 -18.11
N ASP A 7 30.52 16.79 -17.80
CA ASP A 7 31.32 15.86 -18.58
C ASP A 7 30.34 15.22 -19.55
N THR A 8 30.61 15.31 -20.85
CA THR A 8 29.64 14.87 -21.87
C THR A 8 29.52 13.35 -21.97
N ASN A 9 30.29 12.62 -21.15
CA ASN A 9 30.38 11.16 -21.15
C ASN A 9 30.09 10.53 -19.77
N VAL A 10 29.14 11.10 -19.01
CA VAL A 10 28.62 10.48 -17.78
C VAL A 10 27.16 10.07 -17.95
N ILE A 11 26.80 8.91 -17.40
CA ILE A 11 25.41 8.44 -17.33
C ILE A 11 24.86 8.88 -15.97
N SER A 12 23.83 9.74 -15.98
CA SER A 12 23.19 10.24 -14.77
C SER A 12 22.08 9.33 -14.25
N GLN A 13 21.44 8.53 -15.11
CA GLN A 13 20.31 7.69 -14.74
C GLN A 13 20.24 6.44 -15.61
N ILE A 14 19.95 5.30 -14.96
CA ILE A 14 19.65 4.03 -15.62
C ILE A 14 18.28 3.57 -15.13
N ASN A 15 17.35 3.38 -16.05
CA ASN A 15 16.05 2.79 -15.76
C ASN A 15 16.06 1.32 -16.18
N TYR A 16 15.64 0.43 -15.29
CA TYR A 16 15.48 -0.98 -15.58
C TYR A 16 14.14 -1.46 -15.04
N GLN A 17 13.62 -2.53 -15.64
CA GLN A 17 12.35 -3.12 -15.24
C GLN A 17 12.50 -4.63 -15.10
N PRO A 18 12.02 -5.24 -14.00
CA PRO A 18 11.95 -6.68 -13.89
C PRO A 18 10.91 -7.25 -14.87
N ARG A 19 11.14 -8.47 -15.38
CA ARG A 19 10.19 -9.15 -16.28
C ARG A 19 8.82 -9.38 -15.64
N SER A 20 8.78 -9.53 -14.32
CA SER A 20 7.56 -9.65 -13.53
C SER A 20 7.79 -9.13 -12.11
N ARG A 21 6.71 -8.76 -11.41
CA ARG A 21 6.79 -8.32 -10.01
C ARG A 21 7.43 -9.37 -9.08
N ALA A 22 7.12 -10.65 -9.32
CA ALA A 22 7.65 -11.75 -8.52
C ALA A 22 9.19 -11.88 -8.62
N LEU A 23 9.78 -11.42 -9.71
CA LEU A 23 11.22 -11.49 -9.95
C LEU A 23 11.94 -10.18 -9.60
N HIS A 24 11.25 -9.20 -9.00
CA HIS A 24 11.78 -7.88 -8.71
C HIS A 24 13.07 -7.93 -7.87
N GLU A 25 13.04 -8.61 -6.74
CA GLU A 25 14.20 -8.74 -5.84
C GLU A 25 15.38 -9.46 -6.53
N THR A 26 15.10 -10.49 -7.32
CA THR A 26 16.14 -11.20 -8.07
C THR A 26 16.73 -10.31 -9.16
N ALA A 27 15.89 -9.59 -9.91
CA ALA A 27 16.33 -8.67 -10.96
C ALA A 27 17.21 -7.55 -10.38
N LYS A 28 16.81 -6.99 -9.24
CA LYS A 28 17.59 -6.01 -8.48
C LYS A 28 18.96 -6.55 -8.11
N GLN A 29 19.04 -7.75 -7.54
CA GLN A 29 20.31 -8.39 -7.20
C GLN A 29 21.20 -8.63 -8.43
N GLU A 30 20.64 -9.06 -9.55
CA GLU A 30 21.39 -9.25 -10.80
C GLU A 30 21.93 -7.93 -11.36
N VAL A 31 21.12 -6.85 -11.31
CA VAL A 31 21.56 -5.51 -11.70
C VAL A 31 22.72 -5.04 -10.82
N HIS A 32 22.60 -5.19 -9.49
CA HIS A 32 23.67 -4.86 -8.54
C HIS A 32 24.95 -5.63 -8.84
N LYS A 33 24.87 -6.94 -9.12
CA LYS A 33 26.04 -7.77 -9.51
C LYS A 33 26.71 -7.27 -10.79
N ILE A 34 25.93 -6.91 -11.81
CA ILE A 34 26.46 -6.45 -13.10
C ILE A 34 27.17 -5.10 -12.93
N ILE A 35 26.54 -4.15 -12.23
CA ILE A 35 27.13 -2.82 -12.01
C ILE A 35 28.36 -2.93 -11.11
N ALA A 36 28.28 -3.72 -10.03
CA ALA A 36 29.40 -3.98 -9.13
C ALA A 36 30.63 -4.54 -9.86
N ARG A 37 30.42 -5.52 -10.75
CA ARG A 37 31.50 -6.10 -11.57
C ARG A 37 32.15 -5.06 -12.47
N ASN A 38 31.37 -4.14 -13.03
CA ASN A 38 31.86 -3.13 -13.96
C ASN A 38 32.52 -1.93 -13.27
N HIS A 39 32.14 -1.61 -12.03
CA HIS A 39 32.58 -0.41 -11.31
C HIS A 39 33.40 -0.71 -10.03
N GLY A 40 33.61 -1.97 -9.68
CA GLY A 40 34.53 -2.39 -8.62
C GLY A 40 34.04 -2.17 -7.19
N PHE A 41 32.73 -2.27 -6.93
CA PHE A 41 32.16 -2.21 -5.57
C PHE A 41 31.55 -3.55 -5.14
N ASP A 42 31.21 -3.68 -3.84
CA ASP A 42 30.56 -4.89 -3.33
C ASP A 42 29.07 -4.91 -3.73
N PRO A 43 28.59 -5.91 -4.49
CA PRO A 43 27.19 -6.01 -4.91
C PRO A 43 26.20 -6.19 -3.75
N ARG A 44 26.68 -6.46 -2.53
CA ARG A 44 25.85 -6.58 -1.33
C ARG A 44 25.74 -5.28 -0.55
N ASN A 45 26.55 -4.28 -0.88
CA ASN A 45 26.51 -3.00 -0.20
C ASN A 45 25.32 -2.18 -0.72
N PRO A 46 24.28 -1.92 0.11
CA PRO A 46 23.10 -1.17 -0.31
C PRO A 46 23.39 0.31 -0.59
N ASP A 47 24.48 0.86 -0.07
CA ASP A 47 24.86 2.27 -0.22
C ASP A 47 25.78 2.49 -1.44
N SER A 48 25.91 1.51 -2.33
CA SER A 48 26.81 1.58 -3.49
C SER A 48 26.35 2.61 -4.53
N PHE A 49 25.04 2.81 -4.67
CA PHE A 49 24.44 3.82 -5.53
C PHE A 49 23.01 4.11 -5.07
N ASP A 50 22.51 5.32 -5.36
CA ASP A 50 21.12 5.68 -5.06
C ASP A 50 20.17 4.95 -6.01
N GLU A 51 19.17 4.26 -5.46
CA GLU A 51 18.24 3.44 -6.20
C GLU A 51 16.81 3.67 -5.72
N TRP A 52 15.93 4.02 -6.66
CA TRP A 52 14.51 4.15 -6.40
C TRP A 52 13.74 2.91 -6.81
N ASP A 53 13.19 2.23 -5.81
CA ASP A 53 12.45 1.00 -5.97
C ASP A 53 10.94 1.26 -6.00
N THR A 54 10.42 1.56 -7.20
CA THR A 54 8.98 1.84 -7.38
C THR A 54 8.10 0.63 -7.06
N VAL A 55 8.58 -0.59 -7.27
CA VAL A 55 7.81 -1.82 -7.00
C VAL A 55 7.56 -1.95 -5.50
N LYS A 56 8.62 -1.81 -4.69
CA LYS A 56 8.52 -1.84 -3.23
C LYS A 56 7.64 -0.71 -2.70
N THR A 57 7.74 0.49 -3.26
CA THR A 57 6.88 1.63 -2.88
C THR A 57 5.40 1.31 -3.14
N VAL A 58 5.07 0.75 -4.30
CA VAL A 58 3.69 0.37 -4.64
C VAL A 58 3.17 -0.71 -3.70
N ASP A 59 3.98 -1.71 -3.35
CA ASP A 59 3.58 -2.76 -2.41
C ASP A 59 3.33 -2.23 -1.00
N GLN A 60 4.12 -1.26 -0.54
CA GLN A 60 3.91 -0.58 0.74
C GLN A 60 2.60 0.22 0.74
N ILE A 61 2.34 0.97 -0.33
CA ILE A 61 1.08 1.71 -0.50
C ILE A 61 -0.11 0.76 -0.52
N GLY A 62 0.01 -0.39 -1.22
CA GLY A 62 -1.04 -1.42 -1.25
C GLY A 62 -1.43 -1.89 0.15
N LYS A 63 -0.44 -2.17 1.01
CA LYS A 63 -0.70 -2.58 2.41
C LYS A 63 -1.45 -1.52 3.22
N ILE A 64 -1.19 -0.23 2.97
CA ILE A 64 -1.90 0.86 3.63
C ILE A 64 -3.37 0.86 3.20
N PHE A 65 -3.63 0.73 1.89
CA PHE A 65 -4.99 0.65 1.38
C PHE A 65 -5.75 -0.57 1.91
N ASP A 66 -5.10 -1.73 2.01
CA ASP A 66 -5.73 -2.93 2.58
C ASP A 66 -6.13 -2.71 4.05
N ALA A 67 -5.26 -2.07 4.84
CA ALA A 67 -5.55 -1.72 6.22
C ALA A 67 -6.72 -0.71 6.32
N MET A 68 -6.75 0.29 5.44
CA MET A 68 -7.86 1.25 5.36
C MET A 68 -9.16 0.55 4.98
N ASN A 69 -9.16 -0.34 4.00
CA ASN A 69 -10.35 -1.10 3.60
C ASN A 69 -10.92 -1.91 4.76
N MET A 70 -10.07 -2.60 5.51
CA MET A 70 -10.48 -3.35 6.71
C MET A 70 -11.05 -2.43 7.79
N PHE A 71 -10.42 -1.27 8.01
CA PHE A 71 -10.88 -0.28 8.97
C PHE A 71 -12.25 0.29 8.59
N LEU A 72 -12.41 0.79 7.36
CA LEU A 72 -13.68 1.34 6.87
C LEU A 72 -14.78 0.27 6.86
N GLY A 73 -14.47 -0.97 6.47
CA GLY A 73 -15.42 -2.07 6.51
C GLY A 73 -15.91 -2.36 7.92
N SER A 74 -15.01 -2.35 8.91
CA SER A 74 -15.35 -2.56 10.32
C SER A 74 -16.22 -1.43 10.87
N VAL A 75 -15.86 -0.18 10.57
CA VAL A 75 -16.66 1.00 10.94
C VAL A 75 -18.05 0.91 10.33
N GLY A 76 -18.15 0.62 9.04
CA GLY A 76 -19.43 0.45 8.34
C GLY A 76 -20.31 -0.63 8.97
N LEU A 77 -19.72 -1.77 9.34
CA LEU A 77 -20.44 -2.86 10.00
C LEU A 77 -21.00 -2.43 11.37
N VAL A 78 -20.23 -1.70 12.17
CA VAL A 78 -20.69 -1.14 13.45
C VAL A 78 -21.80 -0.11 13.23
N THR A 79 -21.65 0.79 12.25
CA THR A 79 -22.67 1.79 11.91
C THR A 79 -23.99 1.13 11.50
N LEU A 80 -23.94 0.08 10.67
CA LEU A 80 -25.13 -0.67 10.28
C LEU A 80 -25.80 -1.35 11.48
N ALA A 81 -25.01 -1.96 12.38
CA ALA A 81 -25.53 -2.60 13.58
C ALA A 81 -26.25 -1.60 14.50
N LEU A 82 -25.65 -0.43 14.72
CA LEU A 82 -26.26 0.64 15.51
C LEU A 82 -27.57 1.16 14.86
N GLY A 83 -27.60 1.30 13.53
CA GLY A 83 -28.80 1.65 12.80
C GLY A 83 -29.92 0.62 12.96
N ALA A 84 -29.60 -0.68 12.87
CA ALA A 84 -30.55 -1.76 13.07
C ALA A 84 -31.15 -1.77 14.48
N ILE A 85 -30.33 -1.56 15.51
CA ILE A 85 -30.79 -1.43 16.90
C ILE A 85 -31.76 -0.25 17.04
N GLY A 86 -31.46 0.89 16.40
CA GLY A 86 -32.34 2.05 16.39
C GLY A 86 -33.71 1.78 15.77
N ILE A 87 -33.74 1.10 14.62
CA ILE A 87 -34.99 0.71 13.95
C ILE A 87 -35.83 -0.20 14.86
N ILE A 88 -35.19 -1.18 15.51
CA ILE A 88 -35.88 -2.10 16.42
C ILE A 88 -36.50 -1.32 17.60
N ASN A 89 -35.77 -0.37 18.19
CA ASN A 89 -36.29 0.44 19.29
C ASN A 89 -37.53 1.26 18.89
N ILE A 90 -37.47 1.92 17.74
CA ILE A 90 -38.60 2.71 17.22
C ILE A 90 -39.80 1.78 16.93
N MET A 91 -39.55 0.64 16.30
CA MET A 91 -40.60 -0.34 15.99
C MET A 91 -41.28 -0.88 17.25
N LEU A 92 -40.51 -1.20 18.30
CA LEU A 92 -41.06 -1.69 19.57
C LEU A 92 -42.00 -0.67 20.23
N VAL A 93 -41.60 0.60 20.28
CA VAL A 93 -42.44 1.67 20.84
C VAL A 93 -43.71 1.86 20.00
N ALA A 94 -43.58 1.89 18.67
CA ALA A 94 -44.73 2.07 17.77
C ALA A 94 -45.75 0.93 17.86
N VAL A 95 -45.31 -0.32 18.02
CA VAL A 95 -46.21 -1.47 18.20
C VAL A 95 -46.88 -1.41 19.57
N ALA A 96 -46.15 -1.07 20.63
CA ALA A 96 -46.72 -0.91 21.96
C ALA A 96 -47.84 0.16 21.97
N ASP A 97 -47.61 1.31 21.33
CA ASP A 97 -48.60 2.37 21.20
C ASP A 97 -49.86 1.89 20.44
N ARG A 98 -49.67 1.20 19.29
CA ARG A 98 -50.78 0.64 18.51
C ARG A 98 -51.53 -0.49 19.23
N THR A 99 -50.86 -1.33 20.03
CA THR A 99 -51.55 -2.37 20.80
C THR A 99 -52.49 -1.80 21.86
N ARG A 100 -52.16 -0.63 22.43
CA ARG A 100 -53.05 0.09 23.34
C ARG A 100 -54.26 0.69 22.64
N GLU A 101 -54.12 1.08 21.37
CA GLU A 101 -55.18 1.65 20.55
C GLU A 101 -56.17 0.58 20.02
N ILE A 102 -55.70 -0.64 19.73
CA ILE A 102 -56.53 -1.75 19.24
C ILE A 102 -57.24 -2.50 20.38
N GLY A 103 -56.67 -2.49 21.59
CA GLY A 103 -57.23 -3.16 22.77
C GLY A 103 -58.32 -2.39 23.52
N LEU A 104 -58.60 -1.14 23.12
CA LEU A 104 -59.67 -0.28 23.65
C LEU A 104 -60.86 -0.24 22.70
#